data_AF-A0A938S699-F1
#
_entry.id   AF-A0A938S699-F1
#
_cell.length_a   1.000
_cell.length_b   1.000
_cell.length_c   1.000
_cell.angle_alpha   90.00
_cell.angle_beta   90.00
_cell.angle_gamma   90.00
#
_symmetry.space_group_name_H-M   'P 1'
#
loop_
_entity.id
_entity.type
_entity.pdbx_description
1 polymer ?
#
loop_
_entity_poly.entity_id
_entity_poly.type
_entity_poly.pdbx_seq_one_letter_code
_entity_poly.pdbx_strand_id
1 'polypeptide(L)' 'MDPKVKRLVDQVKAFLHERYGDGIKRVILYGSHARGEATEDSDVDVLVLTDSSLNPS' A
#
# COMPACT_ATOMS: atom_id res chain seq x y z
N MET A 1 -11.45 -7.20 6.69
CA MET A 1 -10.70 -6.85 5.47
C MET A 1 -10.76 -8.03 4.52
N ASP A 2 -11.10 -7.78 3.25
CA ASP A 2 -11.13 -8.83 2.23
C ASP A 2 -9.74 -9.50 2.11
N PRO A 3 -9.65 -10.85 2.17
CA PRO A 3 -8.39 -11.58 2.01
C PRO A 3 -7.65 -11.31 0.69
N LYS A 4 -8.34 -10.89 -0.37
CA LYS A 4 -7.74 -10.49 -1.65
C LYS A 4 -7.06 -9.13 -1.52
N VAL A 5 -7.73 -8.15 -0.91
CA VAL A 5 -7.17 -6.82 -0.65
C VAL A 5 -5.93 -6.93 0.23
N LYS A 6 -5.97 -7.76 1.28
CA LYS A 6 -4.79 -8.02 2.11
C LYS A 6 -3.61 -8.52 1.29
N ARG A 7 -3.83 -9.52 0.44
CA ARG A 7 -2.79 -10.11 -0.40
C ARG A 7 -2.22 -9.10 -1.38
N LEU A 8 -3.06 -8.26 -1.99
CA LEU A 8 -2.61 -7.21 -2.90
C LEU A 8 -1.72 -6.19 -2.17
N VAL A 9 -2.14 -5.71 -0.99
CA VAL A 9 -1.34 -4.76 -0.20
C VAL A 9 -0.01 -5.38 0.26
N ASP A 10 -0.02 -6.66 0.65
CA ASP A 10 1.20 -7.38 1.02
C ASP A 10 2.17 -7.51 -0.18
N GLN A 11 1.65 -7.77 -1.39
CA GLN A 11 2.45 -7.82 -2.62
C GLN A 11 3.05 -6.46 -2.97
N VAL A 12 2.26 -5.40 -2.91
CA VAL A 12 2.74 -4.01 -3.13
C VAL A 12 3.83 -3.68 -2.12
N LYS A 13 3.61 -4.00 -0.84
CA LYS A 13 4.60 -3.78 0.22
C LYS A 13 5.91 -4.51 -0.08
N ALA A 14 5.85 -5.78 -0.45
CA ALA A 14 7.03 -6.58 -0.77
C ALA A 14 7.81 -5.99 -1.94
N PHE A 15 7.14 -5.67 -3.04
CA PHE A 15 7.75 -5.05 -4.21
C PHE A 15 8.44 -3.71 -3.89
N LEU A 16 7.77 -2.84 -3.13
CA LEU A 16 8.34 -1.54 -2.75
C LEU A 16 9.58 -1.70 -1.84
N HIS A 17 9.56 -2.65 -0.90
CA HIS A 17 10.73 -2.91 -0.05
C HIS A 17 11.87 -3.56 -0.83
N GLU A 18 11.58 -4.45 -1.78
CA GLU A 18 12.59 -5.04 -2.66
C GLU A 18 13.27 -3.96 -3.51
N ARG A 19 12.49 -3.04 -4.07
CA ARG A 19 13.00 -2.01 -4.99
C ARG A 19 13.71 -0.85 -4.27
N TYR A 20 13.22 -0.44 -3.11
CA TYR A 20 13.64 0.83 -2.47
C TYR A 20 14.16 0.65 -1.03
N GLY A 21 14.14 -0.57 -0.48
CA GLY A 21 14.68 -0.89 0.84
C GLY A 21 14.16 0.01 1.95
N ASP A 22 15.08 0.50 2.78
CA ASP A 22 14.81 1.36 3.94
C ASP A 22 14.27 2.75 3.57
N GLY A 23 14.22 3.08 2.27
CA GLY A 23 13.55 4.27 1.77
C GLY A 23 12.03 4.19 1.91
N ILE A 24 11.45 2.99 2.03
CA ILE A 24 10.03 2.79 2.35
C ILE A 24 9.87 2.63 3.86
N LYS A 25 9.23 3.59 4.53
CA LYS A 25 9.02 3.53 5.99
C LYS A 25 7.75 2.78 6.35
N ARG A 26 6.68 3.00 5.59
CA ARG A 26 5.36 2.36 5.79
C ARG A 26 4.62 2.21 4.46
N VAL A 27 3.82 1.16 4.39
CA VAL A 27 2.79 0.96 3.37
C VAL A 27 1.48 0.75 4.12
N ILE A 28 0.49 1.59 3.84
CA ILE A 28 -0.73 1.70 4.64
C ILE A 28 -1.93 1.55 3.69
N LEU A 29 -2.85 0.64 4.00
CA LEU A 29 -4.15 0.59 3.33
C LEU A 29 -4.94 1.84 3.71
N TYR A 30 -5.45 2.53 2.70
CA TYR A 30 -6.22 3.76 2.87
C TYR A 30 -7.61 3.62 2.24
N GLY A 31 -8.36 4.72 2.21
CA GLY A 31 -9.60 4.79 1.45
C GLY A 31 -10.75 3.94 2.00
N SER A 32 -11.68 3.59 1.12
CA SER A 32 -12.94 2.90 1.46
C SER A 32 -12.71 1.54 2.12
N HIS A 33 -11.70 0.78 1.67
CA HIS A 33 -11.35 -0.50 2.27
C HIS A 33 -10.81 -0.37 3.70
N ALA A 34 -10.09 0.70 4.03
CA ALA A 34 -9.64 0.96 5.39
C ALA A 34 -10.80 1.37 6.31
N ARG A 35 -11.80 2.10 5.78
CA ARG A 35 -12.98 2.55 6.54
C ARG A 35 -14.10 1.50 6.65
N GLY A 36 -14.04 0.44 5.85
CA GLY A 36 -15.08 -0.58 5.79
C GLY A 36 -16.30 -0.17 4.94
N GLU A 37 -16.13 0.81 4.05
CA GLU A 37 -17.18 1.36 3.17
C GLU A 37 -17.03 0.89 1.72
N ALA A 38 -16.11 -0.04 1.45
CA ALA A 38 -15.84 -0.51 0.10
C ALA A 38 -17.01 -1.31 -0.47
N THR A 39 -17.31 -1.02 -1.73
CA THR A 39 -18.26 -1.73 -2.61
C THR A 39 -17.50 -2.60 -3.62
N GLU A 40 -18.22 -3.36 -4.44
CA GLU A 40 -17.62 -4.22 -5.47
C GLU A 40 -16.84 -3.43 -6.54
N ASP A 41 -17.21 -2.17 -6.78
CA ASP A 41 -16.55 -1.26 -7.72
C ASP A 41 -15.48 -0.39 -7.06
N SER A 42 -15.14 -0.62 -5.78
CA SER A 42 -14.16 0.20 -5.08
C SER A 42 -12.72 -0.12 -5.49
N ASP A 43 -11.92 0.94 -5.65
CA ASP A 43 -10.47 0.85 -5.79
C ASP A 43 -9.78 0.48 -4.46
N VAL A 44 -8.52 0.03 -4.56
CA VAL A 44 -7.65 -0.21 -3.40
C VAL A 44 -6.63 0.93 -3.28
N ASP A 45 -6.90 1.85 -2.36
CA ASP A 45 -6.00 2.97 -2.06
C ASP A 45 -4.84 2.53 -1.14
N VAL A 46 -3.60 2.88 -1.54
CA VAL A 46 -2.40 2.63 -0.73
C VAL A 46 -1.62 3.92 -0.53
N LEU A 47 -1.39 4.28 0.73
CA LEU A 47 -0.50 5.37 1.10
C LEU A 47 0.88 4.81 1.43
N VAL A 48 1.91 5.36 0.79
CA VAL A 48 3.31 4.98 1.03
C VAL A 48 4.03 6.12 1.72
N LEU A 49 4.55 5.86 2.91
CA LEU A 49 5.42 6.79 3.61
C LEU A 49 6.87 6.48 3.22
N THR A 50 7.55 7.46 2.65
CA THR A 50 8.92 7.33 2.19
C THR A 50 9.86 8.21 3.01
N ASP A 51 11.14 7.86 2.97
CA ASP A 51 12.20 8.79 3.34
C ASP A 51 12.22 9.98 2.38
N SER A 52 12.60 11.17 2.85
CA SER A 52 12.72 12.36 2.01
C SER A 52 13.85 12.25 0.98
N SER A 53 14.82 11.36 1.24
CA SER A 53 15.92 11.07 0.31
C SER A 53 15.56 10.08 -0.80
N LEU A 54 14.37 9.45 -0.73
CA LEU A 54 13.96 8.47 -1.73
C LEU A 54 13.74 9.16 -3.08
N ASN A 55 14.53 8.73 -4.07
CA ASN A 55 14.35 9.14 -5.46
C ASN A 55 13.68 7.98 -6.23
N PRO A 56 12.41 8.12 -6.66
CA PRO A 56 11.70 7.06 -7.36
C PRO A 56 11.99 6.99 -8.88
N SER A 57 12.82 7.89 -9.41
CA SER A 57 13.16 7.96 -10.84
C SER A 57 14.19 6.94 -11.30
#